data_AF-A0A495RA13-F1
#
_entry.id   AF-A0A495RA13-F1
#
_cell.length_a   1.000
_cell.length_b   1.000
_cell.length_c   1.000
_cell.angle_alpha   90.00
_cell.angle_beta   90.00
_cell.angle_gamma   90.00
#
_symmetry.space_group_name_H-M   'P 1'
#
loop_
_entity.id
_entity.type
_entity.pdbx_description
1 polymer ?
#
loop_
_entity_poly.entity_id
_entity_poly.type
_entity_poly.pdbx_seq_one_letter_code
_entity_poly.pdbx_strand_id
1 'polypeptide(L)'
;MFKLNHRIWLLAILLLTGCEDGKIKTMLQTGLDKLNPTGKVGICFTVGEVSYPYTSKDVIEAPDKWGETYPVAANKKLNQRLSIFAQLGLLTEQPVIGEDGKSTGFYHYDITDVGKGYRYYWNQSQLFCFGRVVVDSIKSKNEGLTSLNKILVNVVYKRHVEGEIPVWATSPLLNDVASIQLSKNGEPID
;
A
#
# COMPACT_ATOMS: atom_id res chain seq x y z
N MET A 1 -52.69 19.03 -15.56
CA MET A 1 -51.91 17.78 -15.40
C MET A 1 -50.67 17.84 -16.27
N PHE A 2 -49.53 18.27 -15.72
CA PHE A 2 -48.26 18.18 -16.43
C PHE A 2 -47.77 16.72 -16.37
N LYS A 3 -47.85 15.99 -17.49
CA LYS A 3 -47.08 14.75 -17.66
C LYS A 3 -45.62 15.16 -17.83
N LEU A 4 -44.95 15.39 -16.70
CA LEU A 4 -43.51 15.59 -16.66
C LEU A 4 -42.88 14.29 -17.18
N ASN A 5 -42.30 14.37 -18.38
CA ASN A 5 -41.89 13.22 -19.17
C ASN A 5 -40.85 12.42 -18.37
N HIS A 6 -41.15 11.16 -18.03
CA HIS A 6 -40.31 10.30 -17.18
C HIS A 6 -38.84 10.26 -17.65
N ARG A 7 -38.62 10.42 -18.96
CA ARG A 7 -37.30 10.55 -19.60
C ARG A 7 -36.51 11.79 -19.16
N ILE A 8 -37.18 12.92 -18.93
CA ILE A 8 -36.56 14.18 -18.48
C ILE A 8 -36.09 14.06 -17.02
N TRP A 9 -36.86 13.36 -16.17
CA TRP A 9 -36.49 13.11 -14.78
C TRP A 9 -35.28 12.19 -14.64
N LEU A 10 -35.22 11.11 -15.44
CA LEU A 10 -34.08 10.20 -15.47
C LEU A 10 -32.79 10.90 -15.94
N LEU A 11 -32.89 11.75 -16.97
CA LEU A 11 -31.76 12.57 -17.45
C LEU A 11 -31.28 13.55 -16.38
N ALA A 12 -32.19 14.20 -15.65
CA ALA A 12 -31.84 15.13 -14.58
C ALA A 12 -31.13 14.41 -13.41
N ILE A 13 -31.60 13.22 -13.01
CA ILE A 13 -30.94 12.41 -11.98
C ILE A 13 -29.53 12.01 -12.44
N LEU A 14 -29.38 11.50 -13.66
CA LEU A 14 -28.08 11.08 -14.22
C LEU A 14 -27.07 12.24 -14.27
N LEU A 15 -27.53 13.45 -14.63
CA LEU A 15 -26.70 14.65 -14.65
C LEU A 15 -26.29 15.10 -13.24
N LEU A 16 -27.19 15.01 -12.26
CA LEU A 16 -26.91 15.35 -10.86
C LEU A 16 -25.92 14.36 -10.24
N THR A 17 -26.14 13.06 -10.41
CA THR A 17 -25.24 12.02 -9.90
C THR A 17 -23.87 12.11 -10.55
N GLY A 18 -23.81 12.34 -11.87
CA GLY A 18 -22.55 12.52 -12.60
C GLY A 18 -21.77 13.77 -12.18
N CYS A 19 -22.47 14.87 -11.88
CA CYS A 19 -21.86 16.10 -11.37
C CYS A 19 -21.26 15.91 -9.96
N GLU A 20 -21.99 15.21 -9.09
CA GLU A 20 -21.53 14.88 -7.74
C GLU A 20 -20.31 13.95 -7.77
N ASP A 21 -20.36 12.89 -8.57
CA ASP A 21 -19.26 11.94 -8.73
C ASP A 21 -18.02 12.61 -9.34
N GLY A 22 -18.21 13.54 -10.29
CA GLY A 22 -17.13 14.34 -10.85
C GLY A 22 -16.42 15.21 -9.80
N LYS A 23 -17.18 15.84 -8.89
CA LYS A 23 -16.61 16.61 -7.77
C LYS A 23 -15.86 15.71 -6.79
N ILE A 24 -16.43 14.56 -6.42
CA ILE A 24 -15.79 13.60 -5.50
C ILE A 24 -14.49 13.07 -6.12
N LYS A 25 -14.52 12.65 -7.39
CA LYS A 25 -13.34 12.21 -8.12
C LYS A 25 -12.25 13.28 -8.12
N THR A 26 -12.60 14.54 -8.39
CA THR A 26 -11.65 15.66 -8.38
C THR A 26 -11.03 15.87 -6.99
N MET A 27 -11.85 15.81 -5.94
CA MET A 27 -11.37 15.93 -4.55
C MET A 27 -10.42 14.77 -4.19
N LEU A 28 -10.79 13.53 -4.52
CA LEU A 28 -9.95 12.35 -4.29
C LEU A 28 -8.63 12.45 -5.05
N GLN A 29 -8.67 12.78 -6.34
CA GLN A 29 -7.47 12.92 -7.16
C GLN A 29 -6.56 14.02 -6.61
N THR A 30 -7.11 15.17 -6.23
CA THR A 30 -6.34 16.28 -5.65
C THR A 30 -5.65 15.86 -4.35
N GLY A 31 -6.35 15.10 -3.50
CA GLY A 31 -5.77 14.55 -2.27
C GLY A 31 -4.63 13.57 -2.55
N LEU A 32 -4.83 12.64 -3.49
CA LEU A 32 -3.82 11.66 -3.90
C LEU A 32 -2.58 12.33 -4.51
N ASP A 33 -2.77 13.30 -5.41
CA ASP A 33 -1.67 14.04 -6.04
C ASP A 33 -0.89 14.88 -5.02
N LYS A 34 -1.57 15.45 -4.02
CA LYS A 34 -0.91 16.17 -2.92
C LYS A 34 -0.04 15.25 -2.05
N LEU A 35 -0.47 14.01 -1.84
CA LEU A 35 0.33 13.00 -1.12
C LEU A 35 1.46 12.42 -1.97
N ASN A 36 1.39 12.59 -3.30
CA ASN A 36 2.36 12.07 -4.26
C ASN A 36 2.87 13.17 -5.21
N PRO A 37 3.56 14.21 -4.71
CA PRO A 37 3.97 15.35 -5.52
C PRO A 37 4.99 14.99 -6.60
N THR A 38 5.72 13.89 -6.44
CA THR A 38 6.72 13.40 -7.41
C THR A 38 6.15 12.43 -8.44
N GLY A 39 4.91 11.97 -8.26
CA GLY A 39 4.31 10.92 -9.08
C GLY A 39 4.94 9.53 -8.89
N LYS A 40 5.71 9.31 -7.82
CA LYS A 40 6.45 8.06 -7.56
C LYS A 40 6.06 7.35 -6.26
N VAL A 41 5.13 7.89 -5.48
CA VAL A 41 4.72 7.33 -4.17
C VAL A 41 3.23 6.96 -4.11
N GLY A 42 2.67 6.54 -5.24
CA GLY A 42 1.25 6.22 -5.37
C GLY A 42 0.89 4.87 -4.76
N ILE A 43 1.69 3.83 -5.03
CA ILE A 43 1.58 2.52 -4.38
C ILE A 43 2.82 2.28 -3.56
N CYS A 44 2.66 1.80 -2.33
CA CYS A 44 3.74 1.55 -1.39
C CYS A 44 3.61 0.18 -0.72
N PHE A 45 4.74 -0.49 -0.55
CA PHE A 45 4.86 -1.73 0.21
C PHE A 45 5.75 -1.48 1.43
N THR A 46 5.19 -1.69 2.61
CA THR A 46 5.90 -1.44 3.87
C THR A 46 6.92 -2.54 4.14
N VAL A 47 8.15 -2.16 4.46
CA VAL A 47 9.15 -3.07 5.05
C VAL A 47 8.95 -3.08 6.56
N GLY A 48 9.08 -1.92 7.19
CA GLY A 48 8.94 -1.72 8.63
C GLY A 48 9.97 -0.71 9.14
N GLU A 49 10.15 -0.64 10.45
CA GLU A 49 11.14 0.24 11.08
C GLU A 49 12.53 -0.40 11.00
N VAL A 50 13.28 -0.01 9.96
CA VAL A 50 14.62 -0.54 9.67
C VAL A 50 15.58 0.58 9.29
N SER A 51 16.82 0.45 9.77
CA SER A 51 17.94 1.30 9.41
C SER A 51 19.05 0.42 8.85
N TYR A 52 19.57 0.78 7.68
CA TYR A 52 20.58 -0.02 6.99
C TYR A 52 22.00 0.42 7.36
N PRO A 53 22.95 -0.53 7.50
CA PRO A 53 22.77 -1.98 7.41
C PRO A 53 21.93 -2.54 8.58
N TYR A 54 21.04 -3.48 8.29
CA TYR A 54 20.12 -4.08 9.25
C TYR A 54 20.45 -5.55 9.49
N THR A 55 20.35 -6.03 10.73
CA THR A 55 20.47 -7.47 11.05
C THR A 55 19.12 -7.99 11.50
N SER A 56 18.65 -9.10 10.92
CA SER A 56 17.42 -9.77 11.36
C SER A 56 17.48 -10.06 12.86
N LYS A 57 16.36 -9.85 13.55
CA LYS A 57 16.26 -10.10 14.98
C LYS A 57 15.68 -11.48 15.24
N ASP A 58 16.07 -12.02 16.38
CA ASP A 58 15.57 -13.29 16.87
C ASP A 58 14.06 -13.24 17.15
N VAL A 59 13.40 -14.36 16.88
CA VAL A 59 11.98 -14.55 17.18
C VAL A 59 11.91 -15.54 18.34
N ILE A 60 12.08 -15.03 19.57
CA ILE A 60 11.99 -15.86 20.77
C ILE A 60 10.50 -16.13 21.04
N GLU A 61 10.05 -17.38 20.89
CA GLU A 61 8.68 -17.83 21.19
C GLU A 61 8.40 -17.97 22.71
N ALA A 62 9.16 -17.28 23.56
CA ALA A 62 8.85 -17.24 24.98
C ALA A 62 7.71 -16.23 25.17
N PRO A 63 6.52 -16.65 25.66
CA PRO A 63 5.53 -15.68 26.07
C PRO A 63 6.19 -14.79 27.11
N ASP A 64 6.13 -13.48 26.90
CA ASP A 64 6.46 -12.59 27.99
C ASP A 64 5.44 -12.83 29.13
N LYS A 65 5.78 -12.33 30.32
CA LYS A 65 4.98 -12.41 31.55
C LYS A 65 3.55 -11.85 31.41
N TRP A 66 3.20 -11.24 30.26
CA TRP A 66 1.91 -10.66 29.92
C TRP A 66 1.20 -11.37 28.76
N GLY A 67 1.80 -12.41 28.17
CA GLY A 67 1.25 -13.14 27.03
C GLY A 67 1.26 -12.34 25.73
N GLU A 68 2.07 -11.28 25.62
CA GLU A 68 2.13 -10.44 24.43
C GLU A 68 2.86 -11.17 23.30
N THR A 69 2.09 -11.84 22.44
CA THR A 69 2.55 -12.46 21.19
C THR A 69 2.80 -11.41 20.08
N TYR A 70 2.44 -10.16 20.32
CA TYR A 70 2.50 -9.07 19.34
C TYR A 70 3.93 -8.74 18.88
N PRO A 71 4.94 -8.60 19.77
CA PRO A 71 6.32 -8.33 19.36
C PRO A 71 6.91 -9.47 18.52
N VAL A 72 6.58 -10.72 18.85
CA VAL A 72 7.01 -11.93 18.14
C VAL A 72 6.42 -11.96 16.73
N ALA A 73 5.10 -11.73 16.60
CA ALA A 73 4.43 -11.69 15.31
C ALA A 73 4.91 -10.52 14.43
N ALA A 74 5.20 -9.36 15.03
CA ALA A 74 5.75 -8.20 14.33
C ALA A 74 7.15 -8.48 13.78
N ASN A 75 8.05 -9.06 14.60
CA ASN A 75 9.39 -9.43 14.16
C ASN A 75 9.35 -10.51 13.07
N LYS A 76 8.51 -11.52 13.21
CA LYS A 76 8.32 -12.57 12.19
C LYS A 76 7.90 -11.97 10.85
N LYS A 77 6.91 -11.07 10.88
CA LYS A 77 6.47 -10.36 9.67
C LYS A 77 7.61 -9.53 9.08
N LEU A 78 8.33 -8.76 9.90
CA LEU A 78 9.46 -7.94 9.44
C LEU A 78 10.54 -8.79 8.75
N ASN A 79 10.98 -9.88 9.39
CA ASN A 79 11.98 -10.79 8.82
C ASN A 79 11.50 -11.39 7.49
N GLN A 80 10.22 -11.77 7.40
CA GLN A 80 9.62 -12.24 6.14
C GLN A 80 9.66 -11.13 5.06
N ARG A 81 9.30 -9.89 5.40
CA ARG A 81 9.35 -8.77 4.45
C ARG A 81 10.76 -8.52 3.95
N LEU A 82 11.74 -8.51 4.84
CA LEU A 82 13.15 -8.30 4.51
C LEU A 82 13.64 -9.34 3.48
N SER A 83 13.38 -10.62 3.73
CA SER A 83 13.75 -11.69 2.80
C SER A 83 13.03 -11.56 1.46
N ILE A 84 11.73 -11.24 1.45
CA ILE A 84 10.99 -11.02 0.20
C ILE A 84 11.59 -9.85 -0.59
N PHE A 85 11.85 -8.70 0.05
CA PHE A 85 12.45 -7.57 -0.66
C PHE A 85 13.89 -7.81 -1.10
N ALA A 86 14.62 -8.72 -0.43
CA ALA A 86 15.91 -9.18 -0.92
C ALA A 86 15.79 -10.06 -2.16
N GLN A 87 14.86 -11.02 -2.18
CA GLN A 87 14.55 -11.84 -3.36
C GLN A 87 14.10 -11.00 -4.57
N LEU A 88 13.44 -9.88 -4.30
CA LEU A 88 13.03 -8.90 -5.32
C LEU A 88 14.15 -7.95 -5.76
N GLY A 89 15.36 -8.08 -5.21
CA GLY A 89 16.53 -7.28 -5.55
C GLY A 89 16.52 -5.85 -5.00
N LEU A 90 15.59 -5.53 -4.09
CA LEU A 90 15.52 -4.21 -3.43
C LEU A 90 16.45 -4.14 -2.21
N LEU A 91 16.74 -5.29 -1.61
CA LEU A 91 17.70 -5.45 -0.52
C LEU A 91 18.76 -6.50 -0.89
N THR A 92 19.90 -6.45 -0.23
CA THR A 92 20.81 -7.59 -0.13
C THR A 92 20.37 -8.48 1.02
N GLU A 93 20.73 -9.76 0.98
CA GLU A 93 20.57 -10.70 2.09
C GLU A 93 21.87 -11.50 2.18
N GLN A 94 22.57 -11.37 3.31
CA GLN A 94 23.84 -12.02 3.57
C GLN A 94 23.80 -12.77 4.90
N PRO A 95 24.11 -14.07 4.95
CA PRO A 95 24.10 -14.81 6.21
C PRO A 95 25.16 -14.24 7.16
N VAL A 96 24.78 -14.05 8.42
CA VAL A 96 25.73 -13.73 9.48
C VAL A 96 26.47 -15.01 9.85
N ILE A 97 27.79 -14.96 9.77
CA ILE A 97 28.68 -16.10 10.06
C ILE A 97 29.24 -15.92 11.47
N GLY A 98 29.08 -16.95 12.31
CA GLY A 98 29.63 -17.02 13.65
C GLY A 98 31.14 -17.26 13.65
N GLU A 99 31.75 -17.16 14.81
CA GLU A 99 33.19 -17.41 14.98
C GLU A 99 33.60 -18.85 14.62
N ASP A 100 32.66 -19.79 14.68
CA ASP A 100 32.86 -21.19 14.27
C ASP A 100 32.75 -21.40 12.76
N GLY A 101 32.59 -20.33 11.98
CA GLY A 101 32.45 -20.36 10.52
C GLY A 101 31.07 -20.82 10.04
N LYS A 102 30.10 -21.03 10.93
CA LYS A 102 28.74 -21.46 10.57
C LYS A 102 27.77 -20.28 10.56
N SER A 103 26.67 -20.42 9.81
CA SER A 103 25.60 -19.44 9.86
C SER A 103 24.96 -19.41 11.24
N THR A 104 24.74 -18.21 11.76
CA THR A 104 24.02 -17.99 13.03
C THR A 104 22.50 -18.09 12.88
N GLY A 105 21.99 -18.25 11.65
CA GLY A 105 20.55 -18.14 11.34
C GLY A 105 20.06 -16.70 11.16
N PHE A 106 20.90 -15.70 11.41
CA PHE A 106 20.61 -14.30 11.12
C PHE A 106 21.16 -13.87 9.76
N TYR A 107 20.59 -12.79 9.23
CA TYR A 107 20.96 -12.21 7.95
C TYR A 107 21.20 -10.70 8.10
N HIS A 108 22.25 -10.21 7.45
CA HIS A 108 22.50 -8.80 7.18
C HIS A 108 21.80 -8.38 5.90
N TYR A 109 21.13 -7.24 5.97
CA TYR A 109 20.45 -6.60 4.86
C TYR A 109 21.01 -5.20 4.66
N ASP A 110 21.27 -4.85 3.41
CA ASP A 110 21.54 -3.48 2.99
C ASP A 110 20.62 -3.13 1.81
N ILE A 111 20.43 -1.85 1.57
CA ILE A 111 19.61 -1.38 0.47
C ILE A 111 20.41 -1.35 -0.84
N THR A 112 19.89 -2.00 -1.88
CA THR A 112 20.52 -1.99 -3.20
C THR A 112 20.32 -0.64 -3.89
N ASP A 113 21.04 -0.39 -4.98
CA ASP A 113 20.83 0.83 -5.77
C ASP A 113 19.43 0.88 -6.39
N VAL A 114 18.88 -0.28 -6.80
CA VAL A 114 17.48 -0.40 -7.22
C VAL A 114 16.56 -0.03 -6.05
N GLY A 115 16.79 -0.58 -4.85
CA GLY A 115 16.02 -0.28 -3.65
C GLY A 115 16.01 1.21 -3.30
N LYS A 116 17.17 1.87 -3.37
CA LYS A 116 17.30 3.31 -3.13
C LYS A 116 16.41 4.13 -4.06
N GLY A 117 16.24 3.69 -5.31
CA GLY A 117 15.38 4.36 -6.30
C GLY A 117 13.89 4.36 -5.94
N TYR A 118 13.43 3.38 -5.16
CA TYR A 118 12.03 3.24 -4.73
C TYR A 118 11.81 3.53 -3.24
N ARG A 119 12.86 3.90 -2.51
CA ARG A 119 12.78 4.09 -1.05
C ARG A 119 11.96 5.32 -0.70
N TYR A 120 11.02 5.12 0.23
CA TYR A 120 10.27 6.18 0.87
C TYR A 120 10.18 5.92 2.38
N TYR A 121 10.04 6.99 3.16
CA TYR A 121 9.83 6.90 4.61
C TYR A 121 8.49 7.54 4.97
N TRP A 122 7.66 6.79 5.68
CA TRP A 122 6.46 7.32 6.34
C TRP A 122 6.66 7.16 7.84
N ASN A 123 6.77 8.29 8.54
CA ASN A 123 7.23 8.31 9.93
C ASN A 123 8.58 7.57 10.07
N GLN A 124 8.67 6.56 10.92
CA GLN A 124 9.86 5.75 11.16
C GLN A 124 9.93 4.48 10.29
N SER A 125 8.86 4.19 9.53
CA SER A 125 8.79 2.99 8.69
C SER A 125 9.31 3.25 7.29
N GLN A 126 10.14 2.33 6.80
CA GLN A 126 10.59 2.31 5.41
C GLN A 126 9.58 1.57 4.52
N LEU A 127 9.35 2.13 3.33
CA LEU A 127 8.50 1.60 2.29
C LEU A 127 9.25 1.59 0.95
N PHE A 128 8.83 0.71 0.06
CA PHE A 128 9.16 0.79 -1.36
C PHE A 128 7.94 1.24 -2.13
N CYS A 129 8.02 2.37 -2.80
CA CYS A 129 6.90 2.99 -3.49
C CYS A 129 7.18 3.26 -4.96
N PHE A 130 6.14 3.23 -5.78
CA PHE A 130 6.20 3.61 -7.19
C PHE A 130 4.88 4.19 -7.69
N GLY A 131 4.96 4.82 -8.87
CA GLY A 131 3.83 5.22 -9.69
C GLY A 131 2.96 6.34 -9.12
N ARG A 132 2.00 6.76 -9.93
CA ARG A 132 0.95 7.71 -9.57
C ARG A 132 -0.40 7.02 -9.65
N VAL A 133 -1.22 7.16 -8.63
CA VAL A 133 -2.59 6.62 -8.66
C VAL A 133 -3.51 7.64 -9.30
N VAL A 134 -4.29 7.18 -10.29
CA VAL A 134 -5.32 7.98 -10.95
C VAL A 134 -6.69 7.36 -10.72
N VAL A 135 -7.64 8.19 -10.29
CA VAL A 135 -9.03 7.80 -10.06
C VAL A 135 -9.76 7.79 -11.40
N ASP A 136 -10.31 6.64 -11.78
CA ASP A 136 -11.06 6.48 -13.03
C ASP A 136 -12.50 6.92 -12.86
N SER A 137 -13.19 6.35 -11.87
CA SER A 137 -14.61 6.57 -11.65
C SER A 137 -15.04 6.24 -10.22
N ILE A 138 -16.11 6.86 -9.77
CA ILE A 138 -16.77 6.47 -8.51
C ILE A 138 -17.65 5.24 -8.78
N LYS A 139 -17.52 4.21 -7.94
CA LYS A 139 -18.31 2.97 -8.00
C LYS A 139 -19.53 3.03 -7.10
N SER A 140 -19.33 3.46 -5.85
CA SER A 140 -20.40 3.57 -4.87
C SER A 140 -20.04 4.56 -3.78
N LYS A 141 -21.09 5.06 -3.12
CA LYS A 141 -21.02 6.02 -2.02
C LYS A 141 -21.92 5.51 -0.92
N ASN A 142 -21.36 5.30 0.26
CA ASN A 142 -22.10 4.85 1.43
C ASN A 142 -21.93 5.85 2.55
N GLU A 143 -23.04 6.40 3.02
CA GLU A 143 -23.05 7.28 4.19
C GLU A 143 -23.08 6.44 5.46
N GLY A 144 -22.22 6.81 6.41
CA GLY A 144 -22.22 6.30 7.76
C GLY A 144 -22.16 7.44 8.76
N LEU A 145 -22.29 7.11 10.04
CA LEU A 145 -22.07 8.05 11.13
C LEU A 145 -20.81 7.65 11.88
N THR A 146 -19.96 8.63 12.14
CA THR A 146 -18.87 8.48 13.11
C THR A 146 -19.44 8.40 14.53
N SER A 147 -18.64 7.93 15.49
CA SER A 147 -18.99 7.93 16.92
C SER A 147 -19.30 9.32 17.49
N LEU A 148 -18.91 10.38 16.78
CA LEU A 148 -19.19 11.78 17.11
C LEU A 148 -20.39 12.35 16.34
N ASN A 149 -21.25 11.49 15.79
CA ASN A 149 -22.44 11.84 15.01
C ASN A 149 -22.17 12.73 13.79
N LYS A 150 -20.95 12.65 13.23
CA LYS A 150 -20.61 13.30 11.95
C LYS A 150 -20.85 12.32 10.81
N ILE A 151 -21.40 12.83 9.69
CA ILE A 151 -21.56 12.07 8.45
C ILE A 151 -20.16 11.71 7.91
N LEU A 152 -19.97 10.42 7.63
CA LEU A 152 -18.81 9.88 6.93
C LEU A 152 -19.28 9.32 5.59
N VAL A 153 -18.70 9.77 4.49
CA VAL A 153 -18.99 9.20 3.17
C VAL A 153 -17.85 8.24 2.81
N ASN A 154 -18.15 6.95 2.79
CA ASN A 154 -17.24 5.93 2.25
C ASN A 154 -17.42 5.87 0.74
N VAL A 155 -16.33 6.07 0.01
CA VAL A 155 -16.34 6.09 -1.46
C VAL A 155 -15.51 4.92 -1.96
N VAL A 156 -16.15 4.04 -2.75
CA VAL A 156 -15.44 3.03 -3.53
C VAL A 156 -15.21 3.61 -4.91
N TYR A 157 -14.00 3.49 -5.43
CA TYR A 157 -13.62 4.06 -6.72
C TYR A 157 -12.69 3.12 -7.49
N LYS A 158 -12.86 3.12 -8.80
CA LYS A 158 -11.90 2.50 -9.72
C LYS A 158 -10.67 3.37 -9.84
N ARG A 159 -9.51 2.74 -9.91
CA ARG A 159 -8.23 3.43 -10.11
C ARG A 159 -7.28 2.60 -10.98
N HIS A 160 -6.35 3.30 -11.61
CA HIS A 160 -5.17 2.72 -12.23
C HIS A 160 -3.90 3.39 -11.71
N VAL A 161 -2.75 2.83 -12.08
CA VAL A 161 -1.43 3.40 -11.77
C VAL A 161 -0.81 3.87 -13.08
N GLU A 162 -0.45 5.14 -13.13
CA GLU A 162 0.34 5.74 -14.19
C GLU A 162 1.85 5.58 -13.91
N GLY A 163 2.63 5.52 -14.99
CA GLY A 163 4.08 5.36 -14.95
C GLY A 163 4.54 3.93 -15.18
N GLU A 164 5.85 3.73 -15.17
CA GLU A 164 6.45 2.40 -15.27
C GLU A 164 6.15 1.63 -13.97
N ILE A 165 5.46 0.49 -14.10
CA ILE A 165 5.29 -0.46 -13.00
C ILE A 165 6.56 -1.31 -12.94
N PRO A 166 7.36 -1.20 -11.88
CA PRO A 166 8.61 -1.92 -11.81
C PRO A 166 8.35 -3.42 -11.69
N VAL A 167 9.20 -4.23 -12.34
CA VAL A 167 9.02 -5.69 -12.40
C VAL A 167 8.85 -6.30 -11.01
N TRP A 168 9.61 -5.85 -10.02
CA TRP A 168 9.51 -6.34 -8.64
C TRP A 168 8.10 -6.19 -8.05
N ALA A 169 7.36 -5.15 -8.43
CA ALA A 169 6.03 -4.87 -7.90
C ALA A 169 4.96 -5.82 -8.45
N THR A 170 5.23 -6.50 -9.56
CA THR A 170 4.30 -7.49 -10.14
C THR A 170 4.49 -8.88 -9.54
N SER A 171 5.48 -9.06 -8.66
CA SER A 171 5.81 -10.36 -8.10
C SER A 171 4.71 -10.90 -7.20
N PRO A 172 4.32 -12.18 -7.36
CA PRO A 172 3.34 -12.82 -6.46
C PRO A 172 3.85 -12.93 -5.02
N LEU A 173 5.16 -12.81 -4.78
CA LEU A 173 5.74 -12.80 -3.43
C LEU A 173 5.19 -11.65 -2.58
N LEU A 174 4.70 -10.58 -3.21
CA LEU A 174 4.12 -9.44 -2.50
C LEU A 174 2.71 -9.70 -1.96
N ASN A 175 2.03 -10.78 -2.36
CA ASN A 175 0.70 -11.12 -1.87
C ASN A 175 0.66 -11.32 -0.34
N ASP A 176 1.76 -11.82 0.23
CA ASP A 176 1.87 -12.07 1.68
C ASP A 176 2.24 -10.81 2.47
N VAL A 177 2.62 -9.74 1.77
CA VAL A 177 3.24 -8.53 2.33
C VAL A 177 2.35 -7.31 2.18
N ALA A 178 1.48 -7.33 1.17
CA ALA A 178 0.62 -6.23 0.79
C ALA A 178 -0.82 -6.46 1.25
N SER A 179 -1.42 -5.43 1.84
CA SER A 179 -2.89 -5.33 1.97
C SER A 179 -3.54 -4.79 0.68
N ILE A 180 -2.75 -4.45 -0.33
CA ILE A 180 -3.20 -3.83 -1.58
C ILE A 180 -2.88 -4.80 -2.72
N GLN A 181 -3.90 -5.42 -3.30
CA GLN A 181 -3.74 -6.14 -4.55
C GLN A 181 -3.49 -5.11 -5.66
N LEU A 182 -2.38 -5.27 -6.38
CA LEU A 182 -2.14 -4.54 -7.61
C LEU A 182 -3.04 -5.11 -8.72
N SER A 183 -3.59 -4.22 -9.53
CA SER A 183 -4.27 -4.59 -10.77
C SER A 183 -3.33 -5.39 -11.63
N LYS A 184 -3.79 -6.54 -12.11
CA LYS A 184 -3.13 -7.23 -13.22
C LYS A 184 -3.58 -6.52 -14.49
N ASN A 185 -2.62 -6.03 -15.28
CA ASN A 185 -2.83 -5.57 -16.65
C ASN A 185 -3.73 -4.35 -16.85
N GLY A 186 -3.63 -3.33 -15.97
CA GLY A 186 -4.37 -2.07 -16.16
C GLY A 186 -5.89 -2.21 -15.97
N GLU A 187 -6.36 -3.36 -15.48
CA GLU A 187 -7.74 -3.51 -15.08
C GLU A 187 -8.04 -2.70 -13.81
N PRO A 188 -9.24 -2.16 -13.62
CA PRO A 188 -9.58 -1.48 -12.38
C PRO A 188 -9.42 -2.40 -11.17
N ILE A 189 -8.73 -1.93 -10.12
CA ILE A 189 -8.76 -2.57 -8.80
C ILE A 189 -10.12 -2.24 -8.18
N ASP A 190 -10.90 -3.27 -7.80
CA ASP A 190 -12.19 -3.13 -7.10
C ASP A 190 -12.03 -2.84 -5.60
#